data_AF-A0A7L3PHK1-F1
#
_entry.id   AF-A0A7L3PHK1-F1
#
_cell.length_a   1.000
_cell.length_b   1.000
_cell.length_c   1.000
_cell.angle_alpha   90.00
_cell.angle_beta   90.00
_cell.angle_gamma   90.00
#
_symmetry.space_group_name_H-M   'P 1'
#
loop_
_entity.id
_entity.type
_entity.pdbx_description
1 polymer ?
#
loop_
_entity_poly.entity_id
_entity_poly.type
_entity_poly.pdbx_seq_one_letter_code
_entity_poly.pdbx_strand_id
1 'polypeptide(L)'
;SRIQRHGRTLNSSHNRSHMALIDMKGFDPKDVTVMVKDGKVTVSAERREEHNTSLSKTRNYKKFTKQFNLPPGVSEDDVTYSL
;
A
#
# COMPACT_ATOMS: atom_id res chain seq x y z
N SER A 1 -35.57 26.60 26.93
CA SER A 1 -34.80 26.74 25.68
C SER A 1 -33.33 26.43 25.95
N ARG A 2 -32.80 25.32 25.44
CA ARG A 2 -31.44 24.82 25.71
C ARG A 2 -30.49 25.33 24.62
N ILE A 3 -29.61 26.28 24.96
CA ILE A 3 -28.66 26.87 24.03
C ILE A 3 -27.61 25.81 23.66
N GLN A 4 -27.67 25.30 22.42
CA GLN A 4 -26.60 24.50 21.83
C GLN A 4 -25.38 25.39 21.63
N ARG A 5 -24.33 25.18 22.43
CA ARG A 5 -23.02 25.75 22.16
C ARG A 5 -22.39 24.91 21.05
N HIS A 6 -22.51 25.36 19.81
CA HIS A 6 -21.71 24.83 18.72
C HIS A 6 -20.24 25.11 19.02
N GLY A 7 -19.53 24.10 19.49
CA GLY A 7 -18.07 24.12 19.54
C GLY A 7 -17.55 24.24 18.12
N ARG A 8 -17.18 25.46 17.71
CA ARG A 8 -16.38 25.69 16.50
C ARG A 8 -15.01 25.08 16.74
N THR A 9 -14.79 23.87 16.25
CA THR A 9 -13.44 23.35 16.06
C THR A 9 -12.84 24.06 14.85
N LEU A 10 -11.99 25.05 15.11
CA LEU A 10 -11.00 25.50 14.13
C LEU A 10 -9.99 24.36 13.97
N ASN A 11 -10.17 23.51 12.97
CA ASN A 11 -9.11 22.59 12.58
C ASN A 11 -8.21 23.28 11.57
N SER A 12 -7.10 23.78 12.09
CA SER A 12 -5.92 24.19 11.33
C SER A 12 -5.57 23.15 10.27
N SER A 13 -5.48 23.60 9.01
CA SER A 13 -5.01 22.81 7.88
C SER A 13 -3.53 22.46 8.08
N HIS A 14 -3.28 21.33 8.74
CA HIS A 14 -1.99 20.66 8.64
C HIS A 14 -2.07 19.76 7.41
N ASN A 15 -1.31 20.07 6.37
CA ASN A 15 -1.04 19.13 5.28
C ASN A 15 -0.29 17.92 5.86
N ARG A 16 -1.04 16.95 6.42
CA ARG A 16 -0.48 15.69 6.91
C ARG A 16 -0.22 14.80 5.70
N SER A 17 1.05 14.64 5.34
CA SER A 17 1.46 13.61 4.39
C SER A 17 1.36 12.25 5.08
N HIS A 18 0.55 11.35 4.52
CA HIS A 18 0.43 9.97 4.96
C HIS A 18 1.33 9.10 4.08
N MET A 19 2.45 8.63 4.64
CA MET A 19 3.40 7.77 3.92
C MET A 19 3.39 6.35 4.48
N ALA A 20 3.42 5.36 3.58
CA ALA A 20 3.63 3.95 3.92
C ALA A 20 4.91 3.47 3.22
N LEU A 21 5.80 2.84 3.98
CA LEU A 21 7.01 2.20 3.46
C LEU A 21 6.88 0.69 3.59
N ILE A 22 7.25 -0.03 2.53
CA ILE A 22 7.18 -1.49 2.46
C ILE A 22 8.53 -2.00 1.98
N ASP A 23 9.12 -2.90 2.76
CA ASP A 23 10.31 -3.63 2.32
C ASP A 23 9.91 -4.76 1.36
N MET A 24 10.33 -4.63 0.11
CA MET A 24 10.08 -5.59 -0.98
C MET A 24 11.34 -6.38 -1.34
N LYS A 25 12.31 -6.50 -0.43
CA LYS A 25 13.55 -7.23 -0.66
C LYS A 25 13.29 -8.65 -1.19
N GLY A 26 13.90 -8.96 -2.32
CA GLY A 26 13.78 -10.28 -2.97
C GLY A 26 12.63 -10.39 -3.98
N PHE A 27 11.97 -9.28 -4.31
CA PHE A 27 11.11 -9.14 -5.48
C PHE A 27 11.72 -8.12 -6.45
N ASP A 28 11.57 -8.35 -7.76
CA ASP A 28 11.91 -7.33 -8.74
C ASP A 28 10.80 -6.27 -8.76
N PRO A 29 11.09 -4.97 -8.95
CA PRO A 29 10.06 -3.93 -9.02
C PRO A 29 8.97 -4.20 -10.06
N LYS A 30 9.33 -4.88 -11.17
CA LYS A 30 8.39 -5.30 -12.23
C LYS A 30 7.34 -6.33 -11.77
N ASP A 31 7.65 -7.09 -10.71
CA ASP A 31 6.77 -8.13 -10.15
C ASP A 31 5.85 -7.55 -9.07
N VAL A 32 5.97 -6.24 -8.76
CA VAL A 32 5.17 -5.55 -7.75
C VAL A 32 3.96 -4.89 -8.40
N THR A 33 2.79 -5.18 -7.85
CA THR A 33 1.52 -4.56 -8.22
C THR A 33 1.01 -3.72 -7.06
N VAL A 34 0.69 -2.45 -7.34
CA VAL A 34 -0.03 -1.56 -6.44
C VAL A 34 -1.44 -1.34 -7.00
N MET A 35 -2.45 -1.63 -6.20
CA MET A 35 -3.86 -1.45 -6.55
C MET A 35 -4.52 -0.54 -5.52
N VAL A 36 -5.17 0.52 -5.99
CA VAL A 36 -5.98 1.41 -5.17
C VAL A 36 -7.43 1.17 -5.53
N LYS A 37 -8.23 0.72 -4.57
CA LYS A 37 -9.65 0.42 -4.77
C LYS A 37 -10.40 0.33 -3.44
N ASP A 38 -11.65 0.76 -3.42
CA ASP A 38 -12.59 0.67 -2.29
C ASP A 38 -12.03 1.35 -1.02
N GLY A 39 -11.34 2.48 -1.20
CA GLY A 39 -10.68 3.23 -0.13
C GLY A 39 -9.45 2.53 0.44
N LYS A 40 -8.83 1.60 -0.30
CA LYS A 40 -7.69 0.80 0.16
C LYS A 40 -6.57 0.74 -0.86
N VAL A 41 -5.34 0.72 -0.36
CA VAL A 41 -4.12 0.44 -1.13
C VAL A 41 -3.71 -0.99 -0.86
N THR A 42 -3.58 -1.81 -1.90
CA THR A 42 -3.10 -3.18 -1.84
C THR A 42 -1.78 -3.27 -2.61
N VAL A 43 -0.72 -3.72 -1.93
CA VAL A 43 0.60 -3.98 -2.54
C VAL A 43 0.82 -5.48 -2.53
N SER A 44 1.08 -6.04 -3.70
CA SER A 44 1.33 -7.47 -3.87
C SER A 44 2.54 -7.71 -4.76
N ALA A 45 3.25 -8.82 -4.54
CA ALA A 45 4.25 -9.29 -5.48
C ALA A 45 4.27 -10.81 -5.53
N GLU A 46 4.56 -11.37 -6.70
CA GLU A 46 4.71 -12.81 -6.91
C GLU A 46 5.97 -13.07 -7.73
N ARG A 47 6.87 -13.93 -7.23
CA ARG A 47 8.07 -14.35 -7.94
C ARG A 47 8.17 -15.87 -7.99
N ARG A 48 8.44 -16.37 -9.20
CA ARG A 48 8.73 -17.79 -9.49
C ARG A 48 10.14 -17.89 -10.04
N GLU A 49 11.02 -18.58 -9.31
CA GLU A 49 12.37 -18.86 -9.76
C GLU A 49 12.53 -20.36 -9.97
N GLU A 50 12.89 -20.75 -11.18
CA GLU A 50 13.27 -22.13 -11.48
C GLU A 50 14.79 -22.18 -11.62
N HIS A 51 15.45 -22.90 -10.72
CA HIS A 51 16.89 -23.12 -10.77
C HIS A 51 17.14 -24.54 -11.29
N ASN A 52 17.73 -24.63 -12.48
CA ASN A 52 18.13 -25.89 -13.09
C ASN A 52 19.65 -26.02 -12.97
N THR A 53 20.11 -26.97 -12.16
CA THR A 53 21.50 -27.42 -12.13
C THR A 53 21.61 -28.76 -12.85
N SER A 54 22.82 -29.19 -13.22
CA SER A 54 23.05 -30.50 -13.87
C SER A 54 22.58 -31.69 -13.03
N LEU A 55 22.39 -31.50 -11.72
CA LEU A 55 22.02 -32.55 -10.77
C LEU A 55 20.60 -32.40 -10.20
N SER A 56 20.00 -31.20 -10.25
CA SER A 56 18.70 -30.95 -9.61
C SER A 56 17.94 -29.77 -10.22
N LYS A 57 16.61 -29.87 -10.14
CA LYS A 57 15.66 -28.84 -10.54
C LYS A 57 14.91 -28.35 -9.31
N THR A 58 15.09 -27.08 -8.94
CA THR A 58 14.41 -26.46 -7.79
C THR A 58 13.48 -25.37 -8.26
N ARG A 59 12.26 -25.34 -7.71
CA ARG A 59 11.28 -24.26 -7.93
C ARG A 59 11.07 -23.51 -6.63
N ASN A 60 11.38 -22.22 -6.63
CA ASN A 60 11.10 -21.32 -5.53
C ASN A 60 9.91 -20.43 -5.89
N TYR A 61 8.90 -20.43 -5.03
CA TYR A 61 7.74 -19.57 -5.14
C TYR A 61 7.71 -18.60 -3.96
N LYS A 62 7.63 -17.31 -4.24
CA LYS A 62 7.46 -16.26 -3.22
C LYS A 62 6.24 -15.42 -3.57
N LYS A 63 5.41 -15.15 -2.56
CA LYS A 63 4.24 -14.27 -2.67
C LYS A 63 4.22 -13.31 -1.48
N PHE A 64 3.92 -12.05 -1.75
CA PHE A 64 3.69 -11.00 -0.76
C PHE A 64 2.35 -10.32 -1.04
N THR A 65 1.62 -9.95 0.01
CA THR A 65 0.40 -9.12 -0.10
C THR A 65 0.22 -8.34 1.19
N LYS A 66 0.04 -7.02 1.08
CA LYS A 66 -0.26 -6.13 2.21
C LYS A 66 -1.28 -5.08 1.81
N GLN A 67 -2.16 -4.73 2.74
CA GLN A 67 -3.25 -3.79 2.49
C GLN A 67 -3.28 -2.68 3.55
N PHE A 68 -3.61 -1.48 3.12
CA PHE A 68 -3.75 -0.28 3.94
C PHE A 68 -5.07 0.40 3.62
N ASN A 69 -5.74 0.95 4.63
CA ASN A 69 -6.90 1.81 4.42
C ASN A 69 -6.43 3.23 4.15
N LEU A 70 -7.08 3.91 3.21
CA LEU A 70 -6.87 5.33 3.01
C LEU A 70 -7.40 6.12 4.21
N PRO A 71 -6.72 7.23 4.59
CA PRO A 71 -7.27 8.16 5.56
C PRO A 71 -8.63 8.72 5.11
N PRO A 72 -9.51 9.09 6.05
CA PRO A 72 -10.79 9.72 5.70
C PRO A 72 -10.59 10.99 4.85
N GLY A 73 -11.35 11.10 3.76
CA GLY A 73 -11.35 12.28 2.88
C GLY A 73 -10.22 12.33 1.84
N VAL A 74 -9.37 11.30 1.75
CA VAL A 74 -8.39 11.15 0.66
C VAL A 74 -9.03 10.41 -0.51
N SER A 75 -8.93 10.96 -1.73
CA SER A 75 -9.39 10.28 -2.94
C SER A 75 -8.41 9.19 -3.35
N GLU A 76 -8.90 8.16 -4.03
CA GLU A 76 -8.04 7.14 -4.65
C GLU A 76 -7.10 7.74 -5.70
N ASP A 77 -7.56 8.78 -6.40
CA ASP A 77 -6.79 9.50 -7.43
C ASP A 77 -5.62 10.32 -6.85
N ASP A 78 -5.65 10.63 -5.55
CA ASP A 78 -4.59 11.37 -4.86
C ASP A 78 -3.43 10.47 -4.42
N VAL A 79 -3.54 9.16 -4.63
CA VAL A 79 -2.54 8.18 -4.19
C VAL A 79 -1.39 8.11 -5.20
N THR A 80 -0.21 8.49 -4.74
CA THR A 80 1.05 8.33 -5.50
C THR A 80 1.91 7.21 -4.93
N TYR A 81 2.65 6.51 -5.78
CA TYR A 81 3.61 5.48 -5.35
C TYR A 81 4.91 5.56 -6.15
N SER A 82 5.97 4.98 -5.58
CA SER A 82 7.27 4.79 -6.22
C SER A 82 7.86 3.45 -5.75
N LEU A 83 8.63 2.79 -6.62
CA LEU A 83 9.22 1.47 -6.40
C LEU A 83 10.75 1.54 -6.52
#